data_AF-A0A139X591-F1
#
_entry.id   AF-A0A139X591-F1
#
_cell.length_a   1.000
_cell.length_b   1.000
_cell.length_c   1.000
_cell.angle_alpha   90.00
_cell.angle_beta   90.00
_cell.angle_gamma   90.00
#
_symmetry.space_group_name_H-M   'P 1'
#
loop_
_entity.id
_entity.type
_entity.pdbx_description
1 polymer ?
#
loop_
_entity_poly.entity_id
_entity_poly.type
_entity_poly.pdbx_seq_one_letter_code
_entity_poly.pdbx_strand_id
1 'polypeptide(L)'
;MKHGTQLFETKYYQQDTDLWRQLIDQEKTYLETRKNFLNSPSRVELIKIALQNPLERSTALKIFNYLTIEERQSLFNELIKLASVGHSTIELVRRAILSFNKSWLLENIETQAESVLENGGDEEYRRLLELYIQLDDNLTQRLATKALQHPDVDIQEVGEDFQNYLKTKL
;
A
#
# COMPACT_ATOMS: atom_id res chain seq x y z
N MET A 1 -42.06 15.15 33.88
CA MET A 1 -41.36 14.24 32.93
C MET A 1 -40.02 14.79 32.41
N LYS A 2 -39.25 15.57 33.20
CA LYS A 2 -37.94 16.12 32.75
C LYS A 2 -36.71 15.42 33.36
N HIS A 3 -36.88 14.45 34.26
CA HIS A 3 -35.77 13.77 34.93
C HIS A 3 -35.25 12.52 34.20
N GLY A 4 -35.98 12.02 33.20
CA GLY A 4 -35.51 10.89 32.39
C GLY A 4 -34.37 11.28 31.44
N THR A 5 -34.58 12.32 30.63
CA THR A 5 -33.66 12.70 29.54
C THR A 5 -32.24 13.05 30.02
N GLN A 6 -32.10 13.72 31.16
CA GLN A 6 -30.81 14.17 31.69
C GLN A 6 -29.94 13.03 32.25
N LEU A 7 -30.56 11.97 32.79
CA LEU A 7 -29.87 10.76 33.27
C LEU A 7 -29.39 9.87 32.12
N PHE A 8 -30.16 9.80 31.03
CA PHE A 8 -29.77 9.06 29.83
C PHE A 8 -28.58 9.74 29.12
N GLU A 9 -28.63 11.05 28.88
CA GLU A 9 -27.53 11.80 28.25
C GLU A 9 -26.22 11.71 29.04
N THR A 10 -26.29 11.79 30.37
CA THR A 10 -25.10 11.68 31.24
C THR A 10 -24.47 10.28 31.19
N LYS A 11 -25.29 9.22 31.08
CA LYS A 11 -24.82 7.83 30.99
C LYS A 11 -24.13 7.52 29.66
N TYR A 12 -24.67 8.01 28.55
CA TYR A 12 -24.03 7.85 27.23
C TYR A 12 -22.72 8.63 27.15
N TYR A 13 -22.69 9.87 27.65
CA TYR A 13 -21.46 10.66 27.72
C TYR A 13 -20.37 10.00 28.55
N GLN A 14 -20.74 9.37 29.67
CA GLN A 14 -19.79 8.62 30.51
C GLN A 14 -19.28 7.36 29.81
N GLN A 15 -20.16 6.59 29.16
CA GLN A 15 -19.78 5.42 28.38
C GLN A 15 -18.83 5.78 27.23
N ASP A 16 -19.13 6.84 26.47
CA ASP A 16 -18.28 7.30 25.37
C ASP A 16 -16.92 7.79 25.89
N THR A 17 -16.90 8.47 27.05
CA THR A 17 -15.66 8.89 27.71
C THR A 17 -14.82 7.70 28.14
N ASP A 18 -15.44 6.63 28.64
CA ASP A 18 -14.74 5.42 29.05
C ASP A 18 -14.22 4.62 27.85
N LEU A 19 -14.99 4.52 26.77
CA LEU A 19 -14.52 3.95 25.49
C LEU A 19 -13.34 4.74 24.91
N TRP A 20 -13.41 6.07 24.96
CA TRP A 20 -12.32 6.94 24.54
C TRP A 20 -11.05 6.71 25.37
N ARG A 21 -11.18 6.63 26.70
CA ARG A 21 -10.03 6.31 27.59
C ARG A 21 -9.43 4.95 27.26
N GLN A 22 -10.26 3.93 27.07
CA GLN A 22 -9.81 2.60 26.67
C GLN A 22 -9.03 2.65 25.35
N LEU A 23 -9.53 3.39 24.35
CA LEU A 23 -8.84 3.57 23.07
C LEU A 23 -7.44 4.20 23.27
N ILE A 24 -7.35 5.28 24.05
CA ILE A 24 -6.08 5.96 24.34
C ILE A 24 -5.10 5.04 25.08
N ASP A 25 -5.57 4.23 26.01
CA ASP A 25 -4.70 3.31 26.75
C ASP A 25 -4.20 2.15 25.89
N GLN A 26 -5.03 1.65 24.97
CA GLN A 26 -4.60 0.69 23.95
C GLN A 26 -3.60 1.33 22.98
N GLU A 27 -3.80 2.59 22.59
CA GLU A 27 -2.85 3.31 21.74
C GLU A 27 -1.48 3.46 22.43
N LYS A 28 -1.43 3.85 23.71
CA LYS A 28 -0.16 3.91 24.47
C LYS A 28 0.54 2.56 24.49
N THR A 29 -0.21 1.49 24.75
CA THR A 29 0.33 0.12 24.78
C THR A 29 0.89 -0.28 23.42
N TYR A 30 0.17 0.04 22.34
CA TYR A 30 0.61 -0.17 20.97
C TYR A 30 1.89 0.62 20.66
N LEU A 31 1.98 1.89 21.06
CA LEU A 31 3.14 2.74 20.81
C LEU A 31 4.41 2.18 21.48
N GLU A 32 4.29 1.72 22.73
CA GLU A 32 5.41 1.11 23.45
C GLU A 32 5.82 -0.22 22.84
N THR A 33 4.84 -1.07 22.49
CA THR A 33 5.09 -2.36 21.82
C THR A 33 5.78 -2.15 20.46
N ARG A 34 5.32 -1.17 19.68
CA ARG A 34 5.92 -0.80 18.39
C ARG A 34 7.35 -0.33 18.56
N LYS A 35 7.62 0.53 19.54
CA LYS A 35 8.98 1.00 19.85
C LYS A 35 9.90 -0.19 20.17
N ASN A 36 9.44 -1.11 21.01
CA ASN A 36 10.19 -2.31 21.36
C ASN A 36 10.42 -3.21 20.14
N PHE A 37 9.41 -3.40 19.29
CA PHE A 37 9.54 -4.14 18.04
C PHE A 37 10.55 -3.49 17.07
N LEU A 38 10.54 -2.16 16.94
CA LEU A 38 11.48 -1.44 16.08
C LEU A 38 12.94 -1.55 16.56
N ASN A 39 13.18 -1.88 17.82
CA ASN A 39 14.51 -2.19 18.33
C ASN A 39 14.94 -3.65 18.08
N SER A 40 14.04 -4.50 17.58
CA SER A 40 14.37 -5.89 17.26
C SER A 40 15.33 -5.98 16.07
N PRO A 41 16.38 -6.83 16.13
CA PRO A 41 17.28 -7.06 15.00
C PRO A 41 16.59 -7.78 13.83
N SER A 42 15.52 -8.54 14.10
CA SER A 42 14.80 -9.32 13.09
C SER A 42 13.59 -8.58 12.51
N ARG A 43 13.41 -7.29 12.81
CA ARG A 43 12.21 -6.53 12.43
C ARG A 43 11.94 -6.53 10.93
N VAL A 44 12.97 -6.42 10.10
CA VAL A 44 12.82 -6.34 8.64
C VAL A 44 12.32 -7.68 8.10
N GLU A 45 12.91 -8.79 8.54
CA GLU A 45 12.47 -10.13 8.14
C GLU A 45 11.04 -10.42 8.61
N LEU A 46 10.70 -10.05 9.84
CA LEU A 46 9.33 -10.21 10.36
C LEU A 46 8.33 -9.35 9.57
N ILE A 47 8.68 -8.12 9.20
CA ILE A 47 7.84 -7.28 8.34
C ILE A 47 7.68 -7.92 6.97
N LYS A 48 8.76 -8.47 6.38
CA LYS A 48 8.71 -9.16 5.09
C LYS A 48 7.71 -10.33 5.11
N ILE A 49 7.75 -11.15 6.16
CA ILE A 49 6.80 -12.25 6.37
C ILE A 49 5.38 -11.70 6.56
N ALA A 50 5.22 -10.69 7.41
CA ALA A 50 3.92 -10.08 7.72
C ALA A 50 3.26 -9.42 6.49
N LEU A 51 4.03 -8.91 5.53
CA LEU A 51 3.52 -8.39 4.26
C LEU A 51 2.79 -9.47 3.45
N GLN A 52 3.19 -10.73 3.57
CA GLN A 52 2.56 -11.86 2.88
C GLN A 52 1.27 -12.32 3.58
N ASN A 53 1.09 -12.02 4.87
CA ASN A 53 -0.10 -12.39 5.64
C ASN A 53 -1.17 -11.27 5.58
N PRO A 54 -2.34 -11.48 4.94
CA PRO A 54 -3.39 -10.45 4.84
C PRO A 54 -3.85 -9.87 6.19
N LEU A 55 -3.80 -10.66 7.27
CA LEU A 55 -4.21 -10.22 8.61
C LEU A 55 -3.18 -9.28 9.26
N GLU A 56 -1.91 -9.40 8.89
CA GLU A 56 -0.80 -8.63 9.48
C GLU A 56 -0.33 -7.48 8.59
N ARG A 57 -0.58 -7.58 7.27
CA ARG A 57 -0.08 -6.66 6.25
C ARG A 57 -0.36 -5.20 6.55
N SER A 58 -1.56 -4.88 7.04
CA SER A 58 -1.91 -3.50 7.43
C SER A 58 -1.01 -2.97 8.54
N THR A 59 -0.67 -3.79 9.52
CA THR A 59 0.25 -3.43 10.60
C THR A 59 1.68 -3.33 10.08
N ALA A 60 2.11 -4.27 9.24
CA ALA A 60 3.42 -4.25 8.61
C ALA A 60 3.64 -2.95 7.81
N LEU A 61 2.69 -2.55 6.97
CA LEU A 61 2.74 -1.31 6.18
C LEU A 61 2.72 -0.04 7.05
N LYS A 62 2.06 -0.06 8.21
CA LYS A 62 2.13 1.05 9.18
C LYS A 62 3.52 1.15 9.81
N ILE A 63 4.13 0.02 10.15
CA ILE A 63 5.46 -0.04 10.77
C ILE A 63 6.58 0.27 9.76
N PHE A 64 6.39 -0.10 8.49
CA PHE A 64 7.30 0.19 7.37
C PHE A 64 7.77 1.66 7.34
N ASN A 65 6.86 2.60 7.66
CA ASN A 65 7.16 4.03 7.69
C ASN A 65 8.13 4.49 8.79
N TYR A 66 8.57 3.59 9.67
CA TYR A 66 9.56 3.86 10.70
C TYR A 66 10.93 3.22 10.41
N LEU A 67 11.03 2.41 9.35
CA LEU A 67 12.28 1.79 8.93
C LEU A 67 13.22 2.81 8.28
N THR A 68 14.52 2.51 8.29
CA THR A 68 15.52 3.29 7.53
C THR A 68 15.29 3.17 6.02
N ILE A 69 15.97 4.00 5.24
CA ILE A 69 15.83 3.97 3.78
C ILE A 69 16.28 2.63 3.22
N GLU A 70 17.41 2.10 3.69
CA GLU A 70 18.00 0.84 3.22
C GLU A 70 17.09 -0.35 3.56
N GLU A 71 16.51 -0.35 4.76
CA GLU A 71 15.54 -1.37 5.18
C GLU A 71 14.29 -1.34 4.31
N ARG A 72 13.75 -0.16 4.01
CA ARG A 72 12.60 -0.03 3.11
C ARG A 72 12.93 -0.52 1.70
N GLN A 73 14.09 -0.14 1.18
CA GLN A 73 14.55 -0.56 -0.15
C GLN A 73 14.68 -2.09 -0.23
N SER A 74 15.15 -2.75 0.84
CA SER A 74 15.22 -4.22 0.90
C SER A 74 13.85 -4.93 0.82
N LEU A 75 12.76 -4.22 1.15
CA LEU A 75 11.39 -4.73 1.10
C LEU A 75 10.67 -4.33 -0.19
N PHE A 76 11.32 -3.56 -1.07
CA PHE A 76 10.68 -2.95 -2.23
C PHE A 76 10.06 -4.00 -3.18
N ASN A 77 10.75 -5.13 -3.39
CA ASN A 77 10.24 -6.21 -4.24
C ASN A 77 8.92 -6.79 -3.72
N GLU A 78 8.75 -6.90 -2.40
CA GLU A 78 7.48 -7.38 -1.84
C GLU A 78 6.37 -6.35 -1.99
N LEU A 79 6.68 -5.05 -1.93
CA LEU A 79 5.71 -4.00 -2.21
C LEU A 79 5.26 -4.03 -3.68
N ILE A 80 6.17 -4.25 -4.63
CA ILE A 80 5.83 -4.34 -6.05
C ILE A 80 4.91 -5.52 -6.33
N LYS A 81 5.20 -6.71 -5.77
CA LYS A 81 4.30 -7.87 -5.88
C LYS A 81 2.92 -7.63 -5.28
N LEU A 82 2.85 -6.91 -4.15
CA LEU A 82 1.56 -6.56 -3.56
C LEU A 82 0.81 -5.48 -4.35
N ALA A 83 1.54 -4.59 -5.04
CA ALA A 83 0.95 -3.55 -5.87
C ALA A 83 0.44 -4.07 -7.21
N SER A 84 0.79 -5.29 -7.60
CA SER A 84 0.38 -5.90 -8.86
C SER A 84 -0.90 -6.73 -8.79
N VAL A 85 -1.52 -6.87 -7.62
CA VAL A 85 -2.75 -7.66 -7.46
C VAL A 85 -3.81 -6.90 -6.66
N GLY A 86 -5.09 -7.16 -6.94
CA GLY A 86 -6.20 -6.55 -6.25
C GLY A 86 -6.37 -7.08 -4.82
N HIS A 87 -6.32 -6.19 -3.83
CA HIS A 87 -6.62 -6.54 -2.43
C HIS A 87 -7.00 -5.33 -1.57
N SER A 88 -7.61 -5.57 -0.40
CA SER A 88 -8.13 -4.53 0.51
C SER A 88 -7.11 -3.50 1.01
N THR A 89 -5.80 -3.80 0.91
CA THR A 89 -4.71 -2.95 1.38
C THR A 89 -3.90 -2.29 0.25
N ILE A 90 -4.37 -2.34 -1.00
CA ILE A 90 -3.59 -1.89 -2.18
C ILE A 90 -3.20 -0.42 -2.07
N GLU A 91 -4.09 0.42 -1.57
CA GLU A 91 -3.82 1.85 -1.36
C GLU A 91 -2.81 2.14 -0.25
N LEU A 92 -2.61 1.22 0.71
CA LEU A 92 -1.51 1.33 1.68
C LEU A 92 -0.18 0.95 1.03
N VAL A 93 -0.16 -0.09 0.19
CA VAL A 93 1.03 -0.54 -0.54
C VAL A 93 1.50 0.53 -1.51
N ARG A 94 0.58 1.10 -2.31
CA ARG A 94 0.88 2.20 -3.23
C ARG A 94 1.47 3.39 -2.50
N ARG A 95 0.85 3.82 -1.39
CA ARG A 95 1.43 4.89 -0.56
C ARG A 95 2.81 4.56 -0.01
N ALA A 96 3.07 3.31 0.38
CA ALA A 96 4.41 2.90 0.80
C ALA A 96 5.42 3.03 -0.34
N ILE A 97 5.06 2.61 -1.57
CA ILE A 97 5.89 2.77 -2.78
C ILE A 97 6.11 4.25 -3.12
N LEU A 98 5.06 5.05 -3.10
CA LEU A 98 5.12 6.49 -3.41
C LEU A 98 5.89 7.29 -2.35
N SER A 99 6.18 6.71 -1.19
CA SER A 99 6.97 7.35 -0.12
C SER A 99 8.48 7.32 -0.36
N PHE A 100 8.96 6.54 -1.34
CA PHE A 100 10.37 6.53 -1.71
C PHE A 100 10.78 7.84 -2.41
N ASN A 101 12.08 8.12 -2.43
CA ASN A 101 12.61 9.20 -3.26
C ASN A 101 12.25 8.97 -4.73
N LYS A 102 11.67 9.97 -5.39
CA LYS A 102 11.15 9.85 -6.77
C LYS A 102 12.22 9.38 -7.76
N SER A 103 13.44 9.92 -7.70
CA SER A 103 14.52 9.53 -8.61
C SER A 103 14.90 8.07 -8.43
N TRP A 104 15.09 7.64 -7.18
CA TRP A 104 15.35 6.23 -6.88
C TRP A 104 14.22 5.33 -7.38
N LEU A 105 12.97 5.72 -7.17
CA LEU A 105 11.83 4.92 -7.59
C LEU A 105 11.78 4.74 -9.11
N LEU A 106 12.00 5.82 -9.88
CA LEU A 106 12.02 5.76 -11.35
C LEU A 106 13.15 4.89 -11.90
N GLU A 107 14.30 4.85 -11.21
CA GLU A 107 15.44 4.00 -11.61
C GLU A 107 15.24 2.51 -11.30
N ASN A 108 14.35 2.17 -10.36
CA ASN A 108 14.25 0.81 -9.82
C ASN A 108 12.92 0.11 -10.14
N ILE A 109 11.83 0.84 -10.34
CA ILE A 109 10.48 0.26 -10.39
C ILE A 109 10.25 -0.68 -11.57
N GLU A 110 10.75 -0.35 -12.77
CA GLU A 110 10.57 -1.18 -13.97
C GLU A 110 11.29 -2.53 -13.81
N THR A 111 12.54 -2.50 -13.35
CA THR A 111 13.35 -3.72 -13.15
C THR A 111 12.67 -4.70 -12.19
N GLN A 112 12.05 -4.20 -11.11
CA GLN A 112 11.35 -5.08 -10.16
C GLN A 112 9.99 -5.53 -10.69
N ALA A 113 9.27 -4.66 -11.39
CA ALA A 113 7.99 -5.00 -12.01
C ALA A 113 8.14 -6.06 -13.10
N GLU A 114 9.26 -6.12 -13.81
CA GLU A 114 9.50 -7.10 -14.88
C GLU A 114 9.31 -8.54 -14.40
N SER A 115 9.80 -8.87 -13.20
CA SER A 115 9.66 -10.22 -12.62
C SER A 115 8.21 -10.62 -12.35
N VAL A 116 7.33 -9.64 -12.13
CA VAL A 116 5.90 -9.84 -11.93
C VAL A 116 5.20 -9.99 -13.28
N LEU A 117 5.60 -9.18 -14.26
CA LEU A 117 4.98 -9.15 -15.58
C LEU A 117 5.34 -10.35 -16.45
N GLU A 118 6.52 -10.96 -16.27
CA GLU A 118 6.97 -12.11 -17.07
C GLU A 118 6.01 -13.31 -17.00
N ASN A 119 5.36 -13.49 -15.85
CA ASN A 119 4.37 -14.55 -15.62
C ASN A 119 2.99 -13.98 -15.23
N GLY A 120 2.79 -12.68 -15.41
CA GLY A 120 1.58 -11.96 -15.04
C GLY A 120 0.54 -11.93 -16.15
N GLY A 121 -0.72 -11.77 -15.76
CA GLY A 121 -1.85 -11.56 -16.66
C GLY A 121 -2.22 -10.08 -16.81
N ASP A 122 -3.40 -9.84 -17.37
CA ASP A 122 -4.00 -8.52 -17.51
C ASP A 122 -4.12 -7.79 -16.16
N GLU A 123 -4.40 -8.50 -15.07
CA GLU A 123 -4.47 -7.93 -13.73
C GLU A 123 -3.14 -7.27 -13.32
N GLU A 124 -2.02 -7.98 -13.42
CA GLU A 124 -0.71 -7.44 -13.05
C GLU A 124 -0.34 -6.19 -13.87
N TYR A 125 -0.57 -6.24 -15.18
CA TYR A 125 -0.37 -5.09 -16.06
C TYR A 125 -1.24 -3.91 -15.63
N ARG A 126 -2.54 -4.13 -15.41
CA ARG A 126 -3.50 -3.08 -15.04
C ARG A 126 -3.14 -2.46 -13.69
N ARG A 127 -2.80 -3.26 -12.69
CA ARG A 127 -2.50 -2.79 -11.32
C ARG A 127 -1.20 -1.98 -11.27
N LEU A 128 -0.20 -2.37 -12.05
CA LEU A 128 1.05 -1.63 -12.20
C LEU A 128 0.85 -0.33 -13.00
N LEU A 129 0.04 -0.34 -14.06
CA LEU A 129 -0.30 0.88 -14.80
C LEU A 129 -1.06 1.91 -13.94
N GLU A 130 -1.99 1.47 -13.10
CA GLU A 130 -2.66 2.32 -12.11
C GLU A 130 -1.69 2.95 -11.10
N LEU A 131 -0.61 2.24 -10.74
CA LEU A 131 0.48 2.79 -9.93
C LEU A 131 1.33 3.79 -10.73
N TYR A 132 1.67 3.47 -11.98
CA TYR A 132 2.57 4.27 -12.81
C TYR A 132 1.97 5.64 -13.17
N ILE A 133 0.64 5.73 -13.33
CA ILE A 133 -0.06 7.03 -13.53
C ILE A 133 0.21 8.00 -12.38
N GLN A 134 0.36 7.49 -11.16
CA GLN A 134 0.61 8.33 -9.98
C GLN A 134 2.07 8.81 -9.92
N LEU A 135 2.95 8.27 -10.76
CA LEU A 135 4.39 8.50 -10.73
C LEU A 135 4.89 9.39 -11.87
N ASP A 136 4.68 8.92 -13.09
CA ASP A 136 5.27 9.51 -14.29
C ASP A 136 4.55 9.03 -15.57
N ASP A 137 4.21 9.98 -16.43
CA ASP A 137 3.47 9.69 -17.66
C ASP A 137 4.34 8.92 -18.67
N ASN A 138 5.67 9.14 -18.70
CA ASN A 138 6.55 8.38 -19.59
C ASN A 138 6.69 6.93 -19.13
N LEU A 139 6.75 6.70 -17.81
CA LEU A 139 6.74 5.36 -17.23
C LEU A 139 5.44 4.61 -17.58
N THR A 140 4.30 5.29 -17.42
CA THR A 140 2.99 4.76 -17.83
C THR A 140 2.96 4.43 -19.32
N GLN A 141 3.45 5.33 -20.17
CA GLN A 141 3.49 5.16 -21.62
C GLN A 141 4.31 3.92 -22.04
N ARG A 142 5.46 3.67 -21.39
CA ARG A 142 6.30 2.51 -21.71
C ARG A 142 5.59 1.20 -21.38
N LEU A 143 4.99 1.07 -20.20
CA LEU A 143 4.27 -0.15 -19.82
C LEU A 143 3.01 -0.35 -20.67
N ALA A 144 2.27 0.71 -21.00
CA ALA A 144 1.11 0.62 -21.88
C ALA A 144 1.52 0.17 -23.30
N THR A 145 2.64 0.68 -23.82
CA THR A 145 3.19 0.25 -25.12
C THR A 145 3.60 -1.23 -25.09
N LYS A 146 4.20 -1.69 -23.98
CA LYS A 146 4.55 -3.10 -23.79
C LYS A 146 3.30 -3.98 -23.77
N ALA A 147 2.25 -3.57 -23.07
CA ALA A 147 0.97 -4.29 -23.00
C ALA A 147 0.31 -4.45 -24.39
N LEU A 148 0.32 -3.40 -25.22
CA LEU A 148 -0.20 -3.45 -26.60
C LEU A 148 0.55 -4.43 -27.52
N GLN A 149 1.81 -4.72 -27.21
CA GLN A 149 2.64 -5.64 -27.99
C GLN A 149 2.56 -7.08 -27.46
N HIS A 150 1.83 -7.30 -26.36
CA HIS A 150 1.70 -8.62 -25.77
C HIS A 150 0.84 -9.53 -26.65
N PRO A 151 1.12 -10.84 -26.77
CA PRO A 151 0.29 -11.75 -27.57
C PRO A 151 -1.11 -12.02 -26.99
N ASP A 152 -1.29 -11.77 -25.70
CA ASP A 152 -2.57 -11.92 -24.99
C ASP A 152 -3.48 -10.71 -25.24
N VAL A 153 -4.71 -10.96 -25.69
CA VAL A 153 -5.70 -9.94 -26.03
C VAL A 153 -6.15 -9.17 -24.78
N ASP A 154 -6.26 -9.82 -23.63
CA ASP A 154 -6.72 -9.15 -22.41
C ASP A 154 -5.67 -8.16 -21.91
N ILE A 155 -4.38 -8.48 -22.07
CA ILE A 155 -3.27 -7.55 -21.79
C ILE A 155 -3.23 -6.42 -22.83
N GLN A 156 -3.52 -6.69 -24.12
CA GLN A 156 -3.62 -5.63 -25.13
C GLN A 156 -4.71 -4.62 -24.79
N GLU A 157 -5.90 -5.08 -24.35
CA GLU A 157 -7.01 -4.22 -23.92
C GLU A 157 -6.58 -3.29 -22.78
N VAL A 158 -5.85 -3.82 -21.79
CA VAL A 158 -5.23 -2.98 -20.75
C VAL A 158 -4.33 -1.91 -21.39
N GLY A 159 -3.45 -2.28 -22.32
CA GLY A 159 -2.62 -1.31 -23.04
C GLY A 159 -3.40 -0.19 -23.73
N GLU A 160 -4.52 -0.52 -24.37
CA GLU A 160 -5.40 0.43 -25.04
C GLU A 160 -6.07 1.40 -24.06
N ASP A 161 -6.61 0.90 -22.95
CA ASP A 161 -7.22 1.72 -21.89
C ASP A 161 -6.27 2.82 -21.42
N PHE A 162 -5.03 2.45 -21.11
CA PHE A 162 -4.05 3.38 -20.55
C PHE A 162 -3.44 4.31 -21.62
N GLN A 163 -3.36 3.90 -22.89
CA GLN A 163 -3.07 4.82 -23.99
C GLN A 163 -4.15 5.90 -24.12
N ASN A 164 -5.42 5.50 -24.07
CA ASN A 164 -6.55 6.41 -24.19
C ASN A 164 -6.63 7.36 -22.98
N TYR A 165 -6.34 6.86 -21.78
CA TYR A 165 -6.19 7.69 -20.58
C TYR A 165 -5.13 8.77 -20.76
N LEU A 166 -3.91 8.43 -21.21
CA LEU A 166 -2.83 9.41 -21.40
C LEU A 166 -3.17 10.47 -22.44
N LYS A 167 -3.87 10.09 -23.53
CA LYS A 167 -4.31 11.03 -24.57
C LYS A 167 -5.37 12.02 -24.08
N THR A 168 -6.23 11.62 -23.16
CA THR A 168 -7.34 12.47 -22.65
C THR A 168 -6.93 13.39 -21.49
N LYS A 169 -5.74 13.18 -20.92
CA LYS A 169 -5.15 14.02 -19.87
C LYS A 169 -4.50 15.30 -20.40
N LEU A 170 -4.08 15.29 -21.67
CA LEU A 170 -3.46 16.42 -22.40
C LEU A 170 -4.52 17.39 -22.91
#